data_AF-A0AB33ZE67-F1
#
_entry.id   AF-A0AB33ZE67-F1
#
_cell.length_a   1.000
_cell.length_b   1.000
_cell.length_c   1.000
_cell.angle_alpha   90.00
_cell.angle_beta   90.00
_cell.angle_gamma   90.00
#
_symmetry.space_group_name_H-M   'P 1'
#
loop_
_entity.id
_entity.type
_entity.pdbx_description
1 polymer ?
#
loop_
_entity_poly.entity_id
_entity_poly.type
_entity_poly.pdbx_seq_one_letter_code
_entity_poly.pdbx_strand_id
1 'polypeptide(L)'
;MNDLLQAELSAFFGYEPYNKTAYLTGNSRNRTYSRKFETKYGTVQLTIPRDRNENFSPAFLPTYGHRDDNWEELVIKLYQTGVTTRKIVDIIDRMYGYHYSPATISNISKAT
;
A
#
# COMPACT_ATOMS: atom_id res chain seq x y z
N MET A 1 3.79 6.79 10.00
CA MET A 1 3.92 6.37 8.58
C MET A 1 5.31 6.64 8.04
N ASN A 2 5.82 7.86 8.15
CA ASN A 2 7.19 8.20 7.70
C ASN A 2 8.28 7.39 8.44
N ASP A 3 8.18 7.24 9.76
CA ASP A 3 9.17 6.46 10.54
C ASP A 3 9.17 4.98 10.15
N LEU A 4 8.01 4.44 9.82
CA LEU A 4 7.86 3.05 9.35
C LEU A 4 8.55 2.84 8.00
N LEU A 5 8.40 3.80 7.08
CA LEU A 5 9.10 3.77 5.79
C LEU A 5 10.63 3.87 5.95
N GLN A 6 11.12 4.65 6.92
CA GLN A 6 12.55 4.70 7.24
C GLN A 6 13.04 3.37 7.82
N ALA A 7 12.25 2.75 8.69
CA ALA A 7 12.56 1.44 9.26
C ALA A 7 12.60 0.34 8.18
N GLU A 8 11.68 0.37 7.19
CA GLU A 8 11.75 -0.53 6.04
C GLU A 8 13.04 -0.36 5.24
N LEU A 9 13.48 0.88 5.01
CA LEU A 9 14.76 1.14 4.34
C LEU A 9 15.95 0.65 5.19
N SER A 10 15.90 0.77 6.52
CA SER A 10 16.90 0.17 7.43
C SER A 10 16.93 -1.34 7.34
N ALA A 11 15.76 -1.99 7.31
CA ALA A 11 15.65 -3.42 7.16
C ALA A 11 16.19 -3.91 5.80
N PHE A 12 15.89 -3.19 4.71
CA PHE A 12 16.39 -3.51 3.37
C PHE A 12 17.92 -3.48 3.30
N PHE A 13 18.54 -2.50 3.93
CA PHE A 13 20.00 -2.34 3.94
C PHE A 13 20.70 -3.16 5.04
N GLY A 14 19.98 -3.59 6.08
CA GLY A 14 20.55 -4.24 7.26
C GLY A 14 21.38 -3.31 8.14
N TYR A 15 21.27 -1.99 7.96
CA TYR A 15 21.99 -0.99 8.76
C TYR A 15 21.21 0.32 8.91
N GLU A 16 21.49 1.02 10.00
CA GLU A 16 20.92 2.33 10.31
C GLU A 16 21.61 3.49 9.57
N PRO A 17 20.92 4.63 9.37
CA PRO A 17 21.51 5.82 8.75
C PRO A 17 22.87 6.20 9.38
N TYR A 18 23.81 6.61 8.54
CA TYR A 18 25.18 7.01 8.92
C TYR A 18 26.06 5.92 9.52
N ASN A 19 25.66 4.64 9.42
CA ASN A 19 26.52 3.54 9.83
C ASN A 19 27.73 3.38 8.88
N LYS A 20 28.93 3.18 9.44
CA LYS A 20 30.17 2.96 8.69
C LYS A 20 30.16 1.65 7.89
N THR A 21 29.34 0.68 8.29
CA THR A 21 29.15 -0.58 7.54
C THR A 21 28.57 -0.36 6.14
N ALA A 22 27.96 0.80 5.89
CA ALA A 22 27.41 1.20 4.60
C ALA A 22 28.46 1.66 3.59
N TYR A 23 29.72 1.81 3.97
CA TYR A 23 30.76 2.29 3.06
C TYR A 23 31.16 1.18 2.08
N LEU A 24 31.34 1.55 0.80
CA LEU A 24 31.78 0.67 -0.28
C LEU A 24 30.83 -0.50 -0.62
N THR A 25 29.57 -0.46 -0.19
CA THR A 25 28.56 -1.51 -0.46
C THR A 25 27.92 -1.42 -1.86
N GLY A 26 28.29 -0.42 -2.68
CA GLY A 26 27.77 -0.25 -4.04
C GLY A 26 26.36 0.34 -4.14
N ASN A 27 25.57 0.33 -3.06
CA ASN A 27 24.29 1.03 -2.96
C ASN A 27 24.22 1.81 -1.64
N SER A 28 23.54 2.95 -1.64
CA SER A 28 23.43 3.81 -0.47
C SER A 28 22.06 4.48 -0.41
N ARG A 29 21.70 4.98 0.77
CA ARG A 29 20.50 5.79 0.93
C ARG A 29 20.63 7.08 0.13
N ASN A 30 19.57 7.51 -0.55
CA ASN A 30 19.60 8.65 -1.45
C ASN A 30 18.40 9.58 -1.26
N ARG A 31 18.50 10.43 -0.22
CA ARG A 31 17.49 11.44 0.13
C ARG A 31 16.08 10.84 0.22
N THR A 32 15.08 11.71 0.22
CA THR A 32 13.67 11.38 0.27
C THR A 32 12.92 12.24 -0.74
N TYR A 33 11.71 11.84 -1.12
CA TYR A 33 10.79 12.68 -1.88
C TYR A 33 9.43 12.75 -1.20
N SER A 34 8.71 13.84 -1.41
CA SER A 34 7.37 14.01 -0.87
C SER A 34 6.35 13.41 -1.82
N ARG A 35 5.45 12.60 -1.27
CA ARG A 35 4.32 12.03 -1.99
C ARG A 35 3.02 12.32 -1.24
N LYS A 36 2.04 12.88 -1.94
CA LYS A 36 0.68 12.97 -1.41
C LYS A 36 0.01 11.60 -1.54
N PHE A 37 -0.53 11.12 -0.43
CA PHE A 37 -1.24 9.85 -0.34
C PHE A 37 -2.62 10.08 0.25
N GLU A 38 -3.65 9.70 -0.48
CA GLU A 38 -5.04 9.85 -0.08
C GLU A 38 -5.44 8.65 0.78
N THR A 39 -5.73 8.91 2.06
CA THR A 39 -6.25 7.91 3.00
C THR A 39 -7.73 8.20 3.27
N LYS A 40 -8.43 7.23 3.88
CA LYS A 40 -9.80 7.40 4.37
C LYS A 40 -9.99 8.63 5.28
N TYR A 41 -8.95 9.00 6.02
CA TYR A 41 -8.98 10.09 6.99
C TYR A 41 -8.50 11.43 6.42
N GLY A 42 -8.17 11.48 5.13
CA GLY A 42 -7.70 12.67 4.42
C GLY A 42 -6.38 12.45 3.70
N THR A 43 -5.92 13.50 3.01
CA THR A 43 -4.64 13.49 2.29
C THR A 43 -3.48 13.67 3.26
N VAL A 44 -2.56 12.71 3.27
CA VAL A 44 -1.34 12.75 4.06
C VAL A 44 -0.15 13.05 3.15
N GLN A 45 0.77 13.90 3.61
CA GLN A 45 2.07 14.06 2.96
C GLN A 45 3.07 13.06 3.54
N LEU A 46 3.51 12.12 2.70
CA LEU A 46 4.48 11.09 3.04
C LEU A 46 5.85 11.49 2.54
N THR A 47 6.87 11.16 3.34
CA THR A 47 8.28 11.36 2.99
C THR A 47 8.88 10.01 2.67
N ILE A 48 8.94 9.67 1.38
CA ILE A 48 9.34 8.34 0.93
C ILE A 48 10.86 8.27 0.81
N PRO A 49 11.52 7.34 1.51
CA PRO A 49 12.94 7.10 1.38
C PRO A 49 13.29 6.42 0.06
N ARG A 50 14.49 6.69 -0.44
CA ARG A 50 15.02 6.08 -1.67
C ARG A 50 16.42 5.53 -1.43
N ASP A 51 16.78 4.52 -2.21
CA ASP A 51 18.16 4.12 -2.41
C ASP A 51 18.75 4.75 -3.68
N ARG A 52 20.07 4.69 -3.81
CA ARG A 52 20.80 5.29 -4.94
C ARG A 52 20.56 4.51 -6.23
N ASN A 53 20.42 3.20 -6.13
CA ASN A 53 20.26 2.31 -7.28
C ASN A 53 18.78 2.06 -7.65
N GLU A 54 17.83 2.68 -6.94
CA GLU A 54 16.39 2.54 -7.16
C GLU A 54 15.85 1.10 -7.03
N ASN A 55 16.55 0.26 -6.27
CA ASN A 55 16.16 -1.12 -6.00
C ASN A 55 15.16 -1.24 -4.84
N PHE A 56 15.00 -0.18 -4.04
CA PHE A 56 14.09 -0.19 -2.90
C PHE A 56 12.67 0.23 -3.31
N SER A 57 11.72 -0.69 -3.15
CA SER A 57 10.29 -0.39 -3.16
C SER A 57 9.72 -0.67 -1.76
N PRO A 58 9.03 0.29 -1.12
CA PRO A 58 8.33 0.05 0.13
C PRO A 58 7.34 -1.11 -0.02
N ALA A 59 7.27 -1.99 0.97
CA ALA A 59 6.27 -3.06 0.99
C ALA A 59 4.92 -2.54 1.49
N PHE A 60 4.98 -1.61 2.44
CA PHE A 60 3.81 -0.99 3.05
C PHE A 60 3.03 -0.04 2.13
N LEU A 61 3.62 0.45 1.03
CA LEU A 61 2.96 1.34 0.08
C LEU A 61 3.11 0.83 -1.35
N PRO A 62 2.04 0.84 -2.17
CA PRO A 62 2.18 0.56 -3.59
C PRO A 62 3.08 1.61 -4.27
N THR A 63 3.99 1.15 -5.12
CA THR A 63 5.00 1.99 -5.82
C THR A 63 4.38 3.18 -6.55
N TYR A 64 3.15 3.03 -7.08
CA TYR A 64 2.43 4.07 -7.83
C TYR A 64 0.99 4.35 -7.36
N GLY A 65 0.49 3.67 -6.31
CA GLY A 65 -0.83 3.96 -5.74
C GLY A 65 -0.89 5.27 -4.95
N HIS A 66 -1.71 6.22 -5.38
CA HIS A 66 -1.95 7.49 -4.67
C HIS A 66 -3.12 7.43 -3.69
N ARG A 67 -3.81 6.29 -3.64
CA ARG A 67 -5.00 6.03 -2.84
C ARG A 67 -4.83 4.74 -2.07
N ASP A 68 -5.34 4.77 -0.84
CA ASP A 68 -5.68 3.58 -0.07
C ASP A 68 -6.97 3.01 -0.69
N ASP A 69 -6.83 2.14 -1.69
CA ASP A 69 -7.96 1.55 -2.41
C ASP A 69 -8.70 0.57 -1.49
N ASN A 70 -9.54 1.11 -0.61
CA ASN A 70 -10.33 0.37 0.37
C ASN A 70 -11.60 -0.18 -0.29
N TRP A 71 -11.41 -0.99 -1.32
CA TRP A 71 -12.49 -1.65 -2.05
C TRP A 71 -13.22 -2.66 -1.16
N GLU A 72 -12.56 -3.18 -0.12
CA GLU A 72 -13.14 -4.06 0.89
C GLU A 72 -14.22 -3.35 1.71
N GLU A 73 -14.01 -2.10 2.14
CA GLU A 73 -15.05 -1.31 2.80
C GLU A 73 -16.22 -1.00 1.86
N LEU A 74 -15.94 -0.80 0.57
CA LEU A 74 -16.99 -0.64 -0.44
C LEU A 74 -17.79 -1.94 -0.60
N VAL A 75 -17.14 -3.10 -0.61
CA VAL A 75 -17.79 -4.42 -0.63
C VAL A 75 -18.68 -4.62 0.60
N ILE A 76 -18.19 -4.28 1.80
CA ILE A 76 -18.95 -4.38 3.05
C ILE A 76 -20.18 -3.46 3.01
N LYS A 77 -20.04 -2.21 2.58
CA LYS A 77 -21.17 -1.25 2.46
C LYS A 77 -22.20 -1.69 1.42
N LEU A 78 -21.76 -2.19 0.27
CA LEU A 78 -22.66 -2.71 -0.77
C LEU A 78 -23.43 -3.93 -0.25
N TYR A 79 -22.78 -4.81 0.50
CA TYR A 79 -23.45 -5.94 1.14
C TYR A 79 -24.46 -5.48 2.20
N GLN A 80 -24.09 -4.53 3.07
CA GLN A 80 -24.98 -3.95 4.10
C GLN A 80 -26.21 -3.24 3.54
N THR A 81 -26.09 -2.62 2.36
CA THR A 81 -27.20 -1.95 1.65
C THR A 81 -28.11 -2.92 0.90
N GLY A 82 -27.83 -4.24 0.97
CA GLY A 82 -28.65 -5.28 0.37
C GLY A 82 -28.33 -5.56 -1.10
N VAL A 83 -27.20 -5.07 -1.61
CA VAL A 83 -26.74 -5.43 -2.96
C VAL A 83 -26.32 -6.90 -2.97
N THR A 84 -26.83 -7.66 -3.94
CA THR A 84 -26.51 -9.08 -4.04
C THR A 84 -25.02 -9.30 -4.31
N THR A 85 -24.45 -10.35 -3.72
CA THR A 85 -23.01 -10.69 -3.86
C THR A 85 -22.58 -10.81 -5.32
N ARG A 86 -23.42 -11.38 -6.19
CA ARG A 86 -23.16 -11.46 -7.64
C ARG A 86 -23.04 -10.08 -8.29
N LYS A 87 -23.90 -9.14 -7.89
CA LYS A 87 -23.85 -7.78 -8.43
C LYS A 87 -22.63 -7.01 -7.92
N ILE A 88 -22.20 -7.26 -6.69
CA ILE A 88 -20.96 -6.71 -6.13
C ILE A 88 -19.75 -7.21 -6.91
N VAL A 89 -19.70 -8.51 -7.23
CA VAL A 89 -18.66 -9.09 -8.10
C VAL A 89 -18.62 -8.36 -9.45
N ASP A 90 -19.75 -8.23 -10.15
CA ASP A 90 -19.79 -7.53 -11.45
C ASP A 90 -19.25 -6.08 -11.38
N ILE A 91 -19.51 -5.39 -10.26
CA ILE A 91 -19.05 -4.01 -10.05
C ILE A 91 -17.53 -3.99 -9.81
N ILE A 92 -17.02 -4.86 -8.95
CA ILE A 92 -15.58 -4.96 -8.64
C ILE A 92 -14.78 -5.42 -9.86
N ASP A 93 -15.27 -6.42 -10.59
CA ASP A 93 -14.65 -6.92 -11.82
C ASP A 93 -14.53 -5.79 -12.87
N ARG A 94 -15.55 -4.93 -13.00
CA ARG A 94 -15.52 -3.79 -13.94
C ARG A 94 -14.64 -2.63 -13.48
N MET A 95 -14.55 -2.40 -12.17
CA MET A 95 -13.80 -1.27 -11.62
C MET A 95 -12.31 -1.59 -11.47
N TYR A 96 -11.97 -2.81 -11.06
CA TYR A 96 -10.62 -3.21 -10.67
C TYR A 96 -10.03 -4.33 -11.54
N GLY A 97 -10.81 -4.96 -12.43
CA GLY A 97 -10.32 -5.97 -13.37
C GLY A 97 -9.94 -7.31 -12.74
N TYR A 98 -10.26 -7.53 -11.47
CA TYR A 98 -10.02 -8.79 -10.74
C TYR A 98 -11.29 -9.62 -10.70
N HIS A 99 -11.20 -10.92 -11.01
CA HIS A 99 -12.33 -11.84 -10.93
C HIS A 99 -12.46 -12.45 -9.53
N TYR A 100 -13.47 -12.02 -8.78
CA TYR A 100 -13.76 -12.57 -7.46
C TYR A 100 -14.96 -13.52 -7.47
N SER A 101 -14.90 -14.59 -6.68
CA SER A 101 -16.06 -15.45 -6.50
C SER A 101 -17.08 -14.78 -5.55
N PRO A 102 -18.40 -14.99 -5.74
CA PRO A 102 -19.40 -14.51 -4.79
C PRO A 102 -19.19 -15.04 -3.36
N ALA A 103 -18.56 -16.21 -3.22
CA ALA A 103 -18.17 -16.77 -1.93
C ALA A 103 -17.06 -15.95 -1.25
N THR A 104 -16.07 -15.48 -2.02
CA THR A 104 -15.01 -14.59 -1.56
C THR A 104 -15.59 -13.28 -1.02
N ILE A 105 -16.51 -12.67 -1.76
CA ILE A 105 -17.22 -11.45 -1.33
C ILE A 105 -18.02 -11.69 -0.04
N SER A 106 -18.71 -12.82 0.06
CA SER A 106 -19.44 -13.18 1.28
C SER A 106 -18.51 -13.37 2.49
N ASN A 107 -17.33 -13.97 2.30
CA ASN A 107 -16.36 -14.16 3.38
C ASN A 107 -15.75 -12.83 3.84
N ILE A 108 -15.41 -11.93 2.91
CA ILE A 108 -14.93 -10.58 3.22
C ILE A 108 -15.99 -9.80 4.00
N SER A 109 -17.25 -9.89 3.61
CA SER A 109 -18.36 -9.22 4.32
C SER A 109 -18.63 -9.76 5.74
N LYS A 110 -18.13 -10.95 6.08
CA LYS A 110 -18.29 -11.60 7.38
C LYS A 110 -17.10 -11.41 8.33
N ALA A 111 -15.96 -10.91 7.84
CA ALA A 111 -14.72 -10.82 8.59
C ALA A 111 -14.64 -9.63 9.58
N THR A 112 -15.79 -9.13 10.06
CA THR A 112 -15.93 -8.08 11.07
C THR A 112 -16.94 -8.47 12.12
#